data_AF-A0A537NTD5-F1
#
_entry.id   AF-A0A537NTD5-F1
#
_cell.length_a   1.000
_cell.length_b   1.000
_cell.length_c   1.000
_cell.angle_alpha   90.00
_cell.angle_beta   90.00
_cell.angle_gamma   90.00
#
_symmetry.space_group_name_H-M   'P 1'
#
loop_
_entity.id
_entity.type
_entity.pdbx_description
1 polymer ?
#
loop_
_entity_poly.entity_id
_entity_poly.type
_entity_poly.pdbx_seq_one_letter_code
_entity_poly.pdbx_strand_id
1 'polypeptide(L)'
;MRRDDLLTLQVDGTNGSAVAGLHRCYVQSAAATPAIAHFTIMQDIGADYRQGWAQAPPLSCYPKNPYRVGWEAFLRHVAADAPMACDFSAGIRDVAFAEACHRSVQERRWIEMPGVEQGQ
;
A
#
# COMPACT_ATOMS: atom_id res chain seq x y z
N MET A 1 11.26 7.50 -9.49
CA MET A 1 10.00 7.72 -8.74
C MET A 1 9.35 9.01 -9.25
N ARG A 2 8.11 8.96 -9.75
CA ARG A 2 7.31 10.17 -9.98
C ARG A 2 6.78 10.58 -8.59
N ARG A 3 7.19 11.74 -8.06
CA ARG A 3 6.53 12.38 -6.90
C ARG A 3 5.31 13.16 -7.39
N ASP A 4 4.46 12.50 -8.17
CA ASP A 4 3.31 13.16 -8.80
C ASP A 4 2.14 13.27 -7.83
N ASP A 5 2.26 12.64 -6.67
CA ASP A 5 1.27 12.63 -5.61
C ASP A 5 1.98 12.68 -4.24
N LEU A 6 1.29 13.17 -3.22
CA LEU A 6 1.83 13.35 -1.86
C LEU A 6 2.10 12.01 -1.18
N LEU A 7 1.33 10.99 -1.56
CA LEU A 7 1.52 9.60 -1.15
C LEU A 7 1.61 8.74 -2.41
N THR A 8 2.49 7.74 -2.38
CA THR A 8 2.54 6.71 -3.42
C THR A 8 2.75 5.37 -2.76
N LEU A 9 1.83 4.43 -3.01
CA LEU A 9 1.91 3.04 -2.57
C LEU A 9 2.08 2.16 -3.82
N GLN A 10 3.15 1.37 -3.86
CA GLN A 10 3.32 0.33 -4.86
C GLN A 10 3.01 -1.03 -4.25
N VAL A 11 2.18 -1.80 -4.93
CA VAL A 11 1.81 -3.17 -4.56
C VAL A 11 2.16 -4.07 -5.72
N ASP A 12 3.11 -4.98 -5.50
CA ASP A 12 3.56 -5.95 -6.49
C ASP A 12 3.00 -7.34 -6.14
N GLY A 13 2.29 -7.95 -7.08
CA GLY A 13 1.74 -9.29 -6.94
C GLY A 13 2.12 -10.18 -8.12
N THR A 14 1.84 -11.48 -8.00
CA THR A 14 2.19 -12.47 -9.02
C THR A 14 1.52 -12.20 -10.38
N ASN A 15 0.30 -11.66 -10.38
CA ASN A 15 -0.49 -11.43 -11.59
C ASN A 15 -0.39 -9.99 -12.13
N GLY A 16 0.39 -9.13 -11.48
CA GLY A 16 0.55 -7.73 -11.86
C GLY A 16 0.87 -6.82 -10.68
N SER A 17 1.09 -5.56 -11.00
CA SER A 17 1.47 -4.51 -10.06
C SER A 17 0.51 -3.33 -10.13
N ALA A 18 0.41 -2.60 -9.02
CA ALA A 18 -0.36 -1.37 -8.91
C ALA A 18 0.46 -0.26 -8.24
N VAL A 19 0.30 0.97 -8.71
CA VAL A 19 0.85 2.17 -8.09
C VAL A 19 -0.31 3.13 -7.80
N ALA A 20 -0.65 3.26 -6.53
CA ALA A 20 -1.75 4.07 -6.04
C ALA A 20 -1.23 5.38 -5.41
N GLY A 21 -1.76 6.50 -5.88
CA GLY A 21 -1.70 7.80 -5.22
C GLY A 21 -2.99 8.09 -4.43
N LEU A 22 -3.14 9.33 -3.96
CA LEU A 22 -4.34 9.80 -3.27
C LEU A 22 -5.57 9.86 -4.20
N HIS A 23 -5.35 10.15 -5.48
CA HIS A 23 -6.44 10.41 -6.43
C HIS A 23 -6.52 9.42 -7.58
N ARG A 24 -5.40 8.78 -7.92
CA ARG A 24 -5.31 7.90 -9.10
C ARG A 24 -4.57 6.63 -8.73
N CYS A 25 -4.99 5.53 -9.34
CA CYS A 25 -4.27 4.27 -9.28
C CYS A 25 -3.92 3.86 -10.72
N TYR A 26 -2.69 3.41 -10.93
CA TYR A 26 -2.25 2.82 -12.18
C TYR A 26 -1.96 1.34 -11.96
N VAL A 27 -2.26 0.52 -12.97
CA VAL A 27 -2.09 -0.93 -12.92
C VAL A 27 -1.34 -1.42 -14.14
N GLN A 28 -0.58 -2.50 -13.96
CA GLN A 28 0.08 -3.24 -15.01
C GLN A 28 -0.08 -4.73 -14.73
N SER A 29 -0.83 -5.45 -15.57
CA SER A 29 -0.92 -6.91 -15.46
C SER A 29 0.41 -7.56 -15.85
N ALA A 30 0.72 -8.75 -15.32
CA ALA A 30 1.92 -9.49 -15.69
C ALA A 30 2.04 -9.73 -17.21
N ALA A 31 0.92 -9.97 -17.90
CA ALA A 31 0.88 -10.12 -19.36
C ALA A 31 1.19 -8.84 -20.15
N ALA A 32 1.01 -7.67 -19.51
CA ALA A 32 1.31 -6.36 -20.08
C ALA A 32 2.69 -5.83 -19.64
N THR A 33 3.42 -6.58 -18.82
CA THR A 33 4.77 -6.22 -18.40
C THR A 33 5.74 -6.43 -19.56
N PRO A 34 6.47 -5.40 -20.02
CA PRO A 34 7.36 -5.52 -21.16
C PRO A 34 8.54 -6.43 -20.84
N ALA A 35 8.83 -7.38 -21.72
CA ALA A 35 10.06 -8.17 -21.66
C ALA A 35 11.21 -7.33 -22.23
N ILE A 36 12.14 -6.90 -21.39
CA ILE A 36 13.34 -6.17 -21.82
C ILE A 36 14.42 -7.21 -22.12
N ALA A 37 14.59 -7.54 -23.39
CA ALA A 37 15.50 -8.61 -23.83
C ALA A 37 16.99 -8.27 -23.63
N HIS A 38 17.36 -6.99 -23.67
CA HIS A 38 18.74 -6.55 -23.57
C HIS A 38 18.86 -5.26 -22.75
N PHE A 39 19.64 -5.32 -21.67
CA PHE A 39 20.10 -4.14 -20.93
C PHE A 39 21.61 -4.01 -21.15
N THR A 40 22.08 -2.82 -21.54
CA THR A 40 23.49 -2.48 -21.66
C THR A 40 23.73 -1.17 -20.94
N ILE A 41 24.70 -1.15 -20.02
CA ILE A 41 25.02 0.04 -19.21
C ILE A 41 25.51 1.22 -20.08
N MET A 42 26.09 0.90 -21.24
CA MET A 42 26.68 1.87 -22.17
C MET A 42 25.66 2.63 -23.04
N GLN A 43 24.41 2.18 -23.13
CA GLN A 43 23.43 2.76 -24.04
C GLN A 43 22.03 2.75 -23.41
N ASP A 44 21.42 3.94 -23.34
CA ASP A 44 20.02 4.05 -22.96
C ASP A 44 19.15 3.42 -24.05
N ILE A 45 18.31 2.48 -23.64
CA ILE A 45 17.31 1.82 -24.49
C ILE A 45 16.15 2.75 -24.85
N GLY A 46 16.06 3.94 -24.25
CA GLY A 46 15.08 4.97 -24.60
C GLY A 46 13.63 4.57 -24.32
N ALA A 47 13.42 3.54 -23.50
CA ALA A 47 12.10 2.99 -23.21
C ALA A 47 11.39 3.81 -22.12
N ASP A 48 10.18 4.28 -22.41
CA ASP A 48 9.31 4.87 -21.40
C ASP A 48 8.46 3.79 -20.72
N TYR A 49 8.97 3.28 -19.59
CA TYR A 49 8.29 2.25 -18.80
C TYR A 49 6.94 2.68 -18.22
N ARG A 50 6.58 3.96 -18.32
CA ARG A 50 5.29 4.46 -17.84
C ARG A 50 4.16 4.24 -18.83
N GLN A 51 4.47 4.14 -20.13
CA GLN A 51 3.45 3.95 -21.16
C GLN A 51 2.71 2.62 -21.02
N GLY A 52 3.35 1.61 -20.44
CA GLY A 52 2.74 0.31 -20.19
C GLY A 52 1.73 0.27 -19.04
N TRP A 53 1.58 1.35 -18.28
CA TRP A 53 0.66 1.40 -17.14
C TRP A 53 -0.67 2.01 -17.55
N ALA A 54 -1.76 1.31 -17.25
CA ALA A 54 -3.11 1.79 -17.49
C ALA A 54 -3.68 2.40 -16.20
N GLN A 55 -4.46 3.49 -16.31
CA GLN A 55 -5.19 3.99 -15.15
C GLN A 55 -6.28 2.99 -14.77
N ALA A 56 -6.37 2.66 -13.48
CA ALA A 56 -7.40 1.78 -12.96
C ALA A 56 -8.80 2.38 -13.22
N PRO A 57 -9.82 1.54 -13.51
CA PRO A 57 -11.18 2.00 -13.68
C PRO A 57 -11.67 2.79 -12.47
N PRO A 58 -12.45 3.87 -12.66
CA PRO A 58 -13.04 4.59 -11.55
C PRO A 58 -13.96 3.65 -10.74
N LEU A 59 -13.96 3.82 -9.42
CA LEU A 59 -14.92 3.12 -8.57
C LEU A 59 -16.35 3.55 -8.93
N SER A 60 -17.27 2.59 -8.93
CA SER A 60 -18.69 2.81 -9.28
C SER A 60 -19.43 3.70 -8.28
N CYS A 61 -18.86 3.93 -7.09
CA CYS A 61 -19.42 4.80 -6.07
C CYS A 61 -18.45 5.92 -5.70
N TYR A 62 -18.99 7.08 -5.33
CA TYR A 62 -18.20 8.15 -4.73
C TYR A 62 -17.58 7.60 -3.43
N PRO A 63 -16.24 7.64 -3.27
CA PRO A 63 -15.63 7.20 -2.04
C PRO A 63 -16.16 8.05 -0.90
N LYS A 64 -16.80 7.42 0.08
CA LYS A 64 -17.17 8.07 1.33
C LYS A 64 -15.88 8.62 1.95
N ASN A 65 -15.96 9.82 2.53
CA ASN A 65 -14.86 10.37 3.31
C ASN A 65 -14.36 9.30 4.31
N PRO A 66 -13.05 8.98 4.36
CA PRO A 66 -12.54 7.88 5.18
C PRO A 66 -12.85 8.06 6.67
N TYR A 67 -12.89 9.30 7.16
CA TYR A 67 -13.32 9.59 8.54
C TYR A 67 -14.78 9.22 8.78
N ARG A 68 -15.66 9.48 7.80
CA ARG A 68 -17.07 9.06 7.88
C ARG A 68 -17.19 7.53 7.91
N VAL A 69 -16.38 6.82 7.12
CA VAL A 69 -16.36 5.34 7.13
C VAL A 69 -15.96 4.81 8.52
N GLY A 70 -14.94 5.40 9.13
CA GLY A 70 -14.51 5.06 10.49
C GLY A 70 -15.61 5.32 11.54
N TRP A 71 -16.23 6.50 11.50
CA TRP A 71 -17.34 6.84 12.41
C TRP A 71 -18.55 5.92 12.24
N GLU A 72 -18.95 5.63 11.00
CA GLU A 72 -20.05 4.69 10.72
C GLU A 72 -19.73 3.27 11.24
N ALA A 73 -18.48 2.84 11.19
CA ALA A 73 -18.05 1.55 11.75
C ALA A 73 -18.09 1.54 13.28
N PHE A 74 -17.55 2.59 13.92
CA PHE A 74 -17.56 2.73 15.36
C PHE A 74 -18.99 2.78 15.93
N LEU A 75 -19.87 3.58 15.33
CA LEU A 75 -21.26 3.67 15.78
C LEU A 75 -22.00 2.34 15.65
N ARG A 76 -21.77 1.59 14.57
CA ARG A 76 -22.34 0.23 14.41
C ARG A 76 -21.80 -0.75 15.44
N HIS A 77 -20.51 -0.66 15.77
CA HIS A 77 -19.91 -1.48 16.81
C HIS A 77 -20.57 -1.19 18.18
N VAL A 78 -20.67 0.08 18.57
CA VAL A 78 -21.26 0.48 19.86
C VAL A 78 -22.75 0.15 19.95
N ALA A 79 -23.52 0.40 18.89
CA ALA A 79 -24.98 0.26 18.93
C ALA A 79 -25.48 -1.17 18.71
N ALA A 80 -24.71 -2.00 17.99
CA ALA A 80 -25.18 -3.30 17.51
C ALA A 80 -24.13 -4.43 17.62
N ASP A 81 -23.05 -4.22 18.38
CA ASP A 81 -21.95 -5.18 18.55
C ASP A 81 -21.36 -5.68 17.22
N ALA A 82 -21.39 -4.82 16.20
CA ALA A 82 -20.83 -5.16 14.90
C ALA A 82 -19.30 -5.34 15.00
N PRO A 83 -18.71 -6.28 14.25
CA PRO A 83 -17.26 -6.47 14.25
C PRO A 83 -16.54 -5.22 13.75
N MET A 84 -15.45 -4.86 14.43
CA MET A 84 -14.64 -3.69 14.11
C MET A 84 -13.20 -4.12 13.86
N ALA A 85 -12.70 -3.90 12.64
CA ALA A 85 -11.35 -4.30 12.23
C ALA A 85 -10.24 -3.43 12.86
N CYS A 86 -10.55 -2.17 13.17
CA CYS A 86 -9.59 -1.19 13.69
C CYS A 86 -10.01 -0.77 15.11
N ASP A 87 -9.79 -1.65 16.08
CA ASP A 87 -10.00 -1.37 17.49
C ASP A 87 -8.76 -0.73 18.14
N PHE A 88 -8.81 -0.54 19.47
CA PHE A 88 -7.67 0.02 20.20
C PHE A 88 -6.40 -0.83 20.10
N SER A 89 -6.51 -2.15 19.88
CA SER A 89 -5.35 -3.02 19.67
C SER A 89 -4.57 -2.63 18.42
N ALA A 90 -5.26 -2.16 17.37
CA ALA A 90 -4.61 -1.63 16.17
C ALA A 90 -3.74 -0.40 16.49
N GLY A 91 -4.27 0.55 17.26
CA GLY A 91 -3.52 1.72 17.69
C GLY A 91 -2.29 1.36 18.56
N ILE A 92 -2.40 0.34 19.41
CA ILE A 92 -1.27 -0.17 20.20
C ILE A 92 -0.18 -0.74 19.27
N ARG A 93 -0.56 -1.50 18.23
CA ARG A 93 0.40 -2.03 17.24
C ARG A 93 1.10 -0.91 16.48
N ASP A 94 0.37 0.15 16.11
CA ASP A 94 0.93 1.29 15.38
C ASP A 94 1.99 2.03 16.21
N VAL A 95 1.72 2.26 17.51
CA VAL A 95 2.70 2.87 18.43
C VAL A 95 3.92 1.97 18.61
N ALA A 96 3.70 0.67 18.84
CA ALA A 96 4.80 -0.30 18.97
C ALA A 96 5.69 -0.34 17.73
N PHE A 97 5.10 -0.22 16.54
CA PHE A 97 5.86 -0.14 15.28
C PHE A 97 6.72 1.13 15.20
N ALA A 98 6.16 2.28 15.58
CA ALA A 98 6.92 3.54 15.62
C ALA A 98 8.13 3.46 16.58
N GLU A 99 7.94 2.89 17.78
CA GLU A 99 9.02 2.66 18.73
C GLU A 99 10.09 1.70 18.20
N ALA A 100 9.68 0.62 17.54
CA ALA A 100 10.59 -0.33 16.90
C ALA A 100 11.43 0.33 15.79
N CYS A 101 10.84 1.22 14.98
CA CYS A 101 11.58 2.00 13.99
C CYS A 101 12.67 2.86 14.63
N HIS A 102 12.35 3.56 15.73
CA HIS A 102 13.34 4.36 16.46
C HIS A 102 14.50 3.52 17.00
N ARG A 103 14.19 2.38 17.60
CA ARG A 103 15.20 1.43 18.10
C ARG A 103 16.04 0.84 16.98
N SER A 104 15.42 0.50 15.85
CA SER A 104 16.11 -0.06 14.68
C SER A 104 17.19 0.89 14.15
N VAL A 105 16.89 2.18 14.09
CA VAL A 105 17.86 3.21 13.69
C VAL A 105 19.01 3.34 14.71
N GLN A 106 18.69 3.34 16.00
CA GLN A 106 19.69 3.48 17.07
C GLN A 106 20.63 2.26 17.14
N GLU A 107 20.07 1.05 17.06
CA GLU A 107 20.79 -0.21 17.19
C GLU A 107 21.35 -0.73 15.86
N ARG A 108 21.01 -0.08 14.73
CA ARG A 108 21.37 -0.46 13.35
C ARG A 108 21.08 -1.93 13.02
N ARG A 109 19.94 -2.43 13.49
CA ARG A 109 19.50 -3.81 13.26
C ARG A 109 18.00 -3.89 13.10
N TRP A 110 17.53 -5.00 12.54
CA TRP A 110 16.11 -5.33 12.53
C TRP A 110 15.62 -5.59 13.95
N ILE A 111 14.44 -5.07 14.27
CA ILE A 111 13.74 -5.28 15.55
C ILE A 111 12.57 -6.22 15.28
N GLU A 112 12.53 -7.30 16.04
CA GLU A 112 11.42 -8.25 15.99
C GLU A 112 10.17 -7.64 16.65
N MET A 113 9.04 -7.74 15.95
CA MET A 113 7.76 -7.23 16.44
C MET A 113 7.07 -8.27 17.32
N PRO A 114 6.62 -7.92 18.53
CA PRO A 114 5.89 -8.85 19.38
C PRO A 114 4.52 -9.18 18.77
N GLY A 115 4.18 -10.47 18.69
CA GLY A 115 2.80 -10.91 18.41
C GLY A 115 2.42 -11.11 16.94
N VAL A 116 3.33 -11.57 16.08
CA VAL A 116 2.90 -12.26 14.85
C VAL A 116 2.90 -13.76 15.15
N GLU A 117 1.80 -14.30 15.68
CA GLU A 117 1.58 -15.74 15.52
C GLU A 117 1.59 -16.00 14.02
N GLN A 118 2.59 -16.75 13.55
CA GLN A 118 2.64 -17.22 12.18
C GLN A 118 1.48 -18.19 12.01
N GLY A 119 0.34 -17.67 11.55
CA GLY A 119 -0.85 -18.44 11.26
C GLY A 119 -0.53 -19.61 10.33
N GLN A 120 -0.86 -20.79 10.83
CA GLN A 120 -0.82 -22.09 10.17
C GLN A 120 -1.86 -22.17 9.03
#